data_AF-A0A5M3W3C0-F1
#
_entry.id   AF-A0A5M3W3C0-F1
#
_cell.length_a   1.000
_cell.length_b   1.000
_cell.length_c   1.000
_cell.angle_alpha   90.00
_cell.angle_beta   90.00
_cell.angle_gamma   90.00
#
_symmetry.space_group_name_H-M   'P 1'
#
loop_
_entity.id
_entity.type
_entity.pdbx_description
1 polymer ?
#
loop_
_entity_poly.entity_id
_entity_poly.type
_entity_poly.pdbx_seq_one_letter_code
_entity_poly.pdbx_strand_id
1 'polypeptide(L)'
;MTGKKQLKTRIRARMAKTGESYTTARRHLIGQADGPAVDGGWRLHGGRHPGSAAITNILRNGGAEVSEPLVFLAGGGIGAGYILWEFKHNDSRALVLGFRNQWQYPQRWLEKTLTRLGVKFDVHTTGGARAASQRLAAELDAGRPSVIMPDRYHIGYWHAPAHLDGYGGHPVVAYRRDDTGVYLDDRNLAPLRVPQEKVDAARARVGSYKNMLVVPHPGELAPIEAVRAGLRDCAEHLSLPSDSFSLPAWRKWSRTILDGKSAKGWPKVFADGRGLAGAMLSAWEEIEPVGHEGGNLRDLFADGLDEAAPLLGLPLDELAAEFRRIHVLWHEFAEVALPDAEYGRLRELTAEISESFAAEGAVPAEATRELWELRAEADRAVVDLDRFAELSERLVEIYESETHAIAELRAMITG
;
A
#
# COMPACT_ATOMS: atom_id res chain seq x y z
N MET A 1 21.22 16.45 18.27
CA MET A 1 20.52 16.92 17.04
C MET A 1 21.33 16.77 15.74
N THR A 2 22.64 16.52 15.78
CA THR A 2 23.53 16.43 14.58
C THR A 2 23.51 15.09 13.85
N GLY A 3 23.30 13.96 14.54
CA GLY A 3 23.33 12.62 13.92
C GLY A 3 22.14 12.29 13.01
N LYS A 4 20.90 12.61 13.42
CA LYS A 4 19.68 12.34 12.62
C LYS A 4 19.64 13.13 11.31
N LYS A 5 20.08 14.40 11.34
CA LYS A 5 20.13 15.26 10.15
C LYS A 5 21.17 14.78 9.14
N GLN A 6 22.37 14.39 9.61
CA GLN A 6 23.40 13.80 8.76
C GLN A 6 22.97 12.46 8.14
N LEU A 7 22.20 11.65 8.89
CA LEU A 7 21.69 10.37 8.40
C LEU A 7 20.67 10.57 7.27
N LYS A 8 19.68 11.45 7.44
CA LYS A 8 18.71 11.78 6.38
C LYS A 8 19.41 12.29 5.10
N THR A 9 20.41 13.16 5.22
CA THR A 9 21.22 13.62 4.08
C THR A 9 21.95 12.48 3.38
N ARG A 10 22.53 11.54 4.12
CA ARG A 10 23.20 10.36 3.55
C ARG A 10 22.23 9.41 2.85
N ILE A 11 21.02 9.25 3.40
CA ILE A 11 19.96 8.43 2.79
C ILE A 11 19.53 9.03 1.46
N ARG A 12 19.19 10.33 1.42
CA ARG A 12 18.84 11.04 0.18
C ARG A 12 19.96 10.97 -0.85
N ALA A 13 21.22 11.18 -0.43
CA ALA A 13 22.37 11.07 -1.33
C ALA A 13 22.56 9.66 -1.90
N ARG A 14 22.23 8.62 -1.12
CA ARG A 14 22.28 7.24 -1.60
C ARG A 14 21.12 6.92 -2.52
N MET A 15 19.89 7.31 -2.18
CA MET A 15 18.72 7.16 -3.06
C MET A 15 19.02 7.78 -4.43
N ALA A 16 19.49 9.04 -4.44
CA ALA A 16 19.87 9.73 -5.67
C ALA A 16 21.00 9.03 -6.45
N LYS A 17 21.94 8.39 -5.76
CA LYS A 17 23.06 7.67 -6.38
C LYS A 17 22.68 6.28 -6.92
N THR A 18 21.71 5.61 -6.31
CA THR A 18 21.47 4.17 -6.50
C THR A 18 20.09 3.85 -7.06
N GLY A 19 19.17 4.82 -7.07
CA GLY A 19 17.76 4.58 -7.35
C GLY A 19 17.05 3.79 -6.25
N GLU A 20 17.73 3.49 -5.13
CA GLU A 20 17.15 2.72 -4.03
C GLU A 20 16.00 3.49 -3.35
N SER A 21 14.95 2.76 -2.96
CA SER A 21 13.95 3.30 -2.06
C SER A 21 14.58 3.81 -0.77
N TYR A 22 13.98 4.84 -0.17
CA TYR A 22 14.46 5.42 1.09
C TYR A 22 14.74 4.36 2.16
N THR A 23 13.84 3.39 2.32
CA THR A 23 13.96 2.27 3.27
C THR A 23 15.19 1.41 2.99
N THR A 24 15.49 1.13 1.72
CA THR A 24 16.66 0.37 1.28
C THR A 24 17.94 1.16 1.51
N ALA A 25 17.96 2.42 1.10
CA ALA A 25 19.08 3.32 1.30
C ALA A 25 19.39 3.53 2.79
N ARG A 26 18.36 3.66 3.62
CA ARG A 26 18.44 3.73 5.09
C ARG A 26 19.00 2.46 5.69
N ARG A 27 18.47 1.29 5.31
CA ARG A 27 18.97 -0.01 5.76
C ARG A 27 20.46 -0.18 5.47
N HIS A 28 20.92 0.25 4.29
CA HIS A 28 22.34 0.21 3.92
C HIS A 28 23.22 1.18 4.72
N LEU A 29 22.65 2.25 5.27
CA LEU A 29 23.41 3.29 5.98
C LEU A 29 23.43 3.14 7.50
N ILE A 30 22.40 2.52 8.06
CA ILE A 30 22.27 2.26 9.51
C ILE A 30 22.79 0.86 9.86
N GLY A 31 22.97 -0.02 8.87
CA GLY A 31 23.25 -1.44 9.08
C GLY A 31 21.96 -2.22 9.35
N GLN A 32 22.04 -3.55 9.24
CA GLN A 32 20.98 -4.42 9.74
C GLN A 32 20.83 -4.13 11.24
N ALA A 33 19.66 -3.65 11.67
CA ALA A 33 19.22 -3.94 13.02
C ALA A 33 19.32 -5.46 13.23
N ASP A 34 19.58 -5.91 14.46
CA ASP A 34 19.48 -7.33 14.84
C ASP A 34 18.29 -7.95 14.11
N GLY A 35 18.48 -9.13 13.50
CA GLY A 35 17.52 -9.73 12.58
C GLY A 35 16.07 -9.71 13.10
N PRO A 36 15.08 -9.86 12.21
CA PRO A 36 13.67 -9.56 12.50
C PRO A 36 13.25 -10.07 13.88
N ALA A 37 12.70 -9.16 14.71
CA ALA A 37 12.37 -9.46 16.09
C ALA A 37 11.44 -10.67 16.16
N VAL A 38 11.64 -11.50 17.19
CA VAL A 38 10.80 -12.66 17.46
C VAL A 38 10.02 -12.40 18.74
N ASP A 39 8.70 -12.50 18.68
CA ASP A 39 7.79 -12.31 19.82
C ASP A 39 6.81 -13.47 19.91
N GLY A 40 6.85 -14.21 21.02
CA GLY A 40 5.97 -15.37 21.23
C GLY A 40 6.06 -16.43 20.13
N GLY A 41 7.23 -16.58 19.49
CA GLY A 41 7.44 -17.50 18.36
C GLY A 41 7.09 -16.91 16.99
N TRP A 42 6.53 -15.70 16.93
CA TRP A 42 6.27 -14.98 15.68
C TRP A 42 7.46 -14.11 15.28
N ARG A 43 7.95 -14.25 14.06
CA ARG A 43 9.01 -13.43 13.47
C ARG A 43 8.41 -12.29 12.65
N LEU A 44 8.81 -11.07 12.98
CA LEU A 44 8.35 -9.82 12.35
C LEU A 44 9.22 -9.47 11.14
N HIS A 45 8.81 -9.90 9.95
CA HIS A 45 9.59 -9.76 8.71
C HIS A 45 9.49 -8.38 8.04
N GLY A 46 8.54 -7.54 8.46
CA GLY A 46 8.17 -6.33 7.73
C GLY A 46 7.40 -6.65 6.45
N GLY A 47 7.54 -5.79 5.45
CA GLY A 47 6.94 -5.97 4.12
C GLY A 47 6.73 -4.64 3.39
N ARG A 48 6.50 -4.70 2.07
CA ARG A 48 6.31 -3.51 1.23
C ARG A 48 4.82 -3.15 1.14
N HIS A 49 3.97 -4.13 0.84
CA HIS A 49 2.54 -3.93 0.62
C HIS A 49 1.69 -4.72 1.65
N PRO A 50 0.74 -4.09 2.36
CA PRO A 50 0.05 -4.72 3.49
C PRO A 50 -0.58 -6.08 3.19
N GLY A 51 -1.24 -6.22 2.02
CA GLY A 51 -1.92 -7.45 1.66
C GLY A 51 -0.98 -8.62 1.37
N SER A 52 0.09 -8.38 0.60
CA SER A 52 1.08 -9.42 0.27
C SER A 52 1.95 -9.75 1.47
N ALA A 53 2.34 -8.74 2.26
CA ALA A 53 3.09 -8.94 3.49
C ALA A 53 2.32 -9.76 4.52
N ALA A 54 1.03 -9.49 4.73
CA ALA A 54 0.20 -10.26 5.66
C ALA A 54 0.16 -11.76 5.31
N ILE A 55 -0.07 -12.09 4.03
CA ILE A 55 -0.04 -13.48 3.56
C ILE A 55 1.38 -14.06 3.72
N THR A 56 2.40 -13.36 3.24
CA THR A 56 3.80 -13.82 3.28
C THR A 56 4.27 -14.11 4.70
N ASN A 57 3.97 -13.22 5.65
CA ASN A 57 4.41 -13.36 7.04
C ASN A 57 3.70 -14.52 7.74
N ILE A 58 2.41 -14.75 7.48
CA ILE A 58 1.71 -15.94 7.99
C ILE A 58 2.33 -17.22 7.42
N LEU A 59 2.62 -17.26 6.11
CA LEU A 59 3.20 -18.44 5.47
C LEU A 59 4.63 -18.73 5.97
N ARG A 60 5.48 -17.71 6.08
CA ARG A 60 6.86 -17.84 6.60
C ARG A 60 6.90 -18.29 8.05
N ASN A 61 6.03 -17.73 8.90
CA ASN A 61 5.90 -18.19 10.29
C ASN A 61 5.31 -19.60 10.40
N GLY A 62 4.59 -20.06 9.37
CA GLY A 62 4.18 -21.46 9.19
C GLY A 62 5.24 -22.37 8.59
N GLY A 63 6.46 -21.88 8.32
CA GLY A 63 7.58 -22.65 7.78
C GLY A 63 7.68 -22.69 6.25
N ALA A 64 6.89 -21.91 5.52
CA ALA A 64 6.97 -21.86 4.07
C ALA A 64 8.09 -20.93 3.58
N GLU A 65 8.87 -21.41 2.61
CA GLU A 65 9.87 -20.61 1.89
C GLU A 65 9.20 -19.92 0.69
N VAL A 66 8.65 -18.73 0.93
CA VAL A 66 8.03 -17.90 -0.11
C VAL A 66 8.43 -16.43 0.06
N SER A 67 8.53 -15.70 -1.05
CA SER A 67 8.84 -14.28 -1.07
C SER A 67 7.58 -13.42 -1.19
N GLU A 68 7.64 -12.19 -0.68
CA GLU A 68 6.55 -11.22 -0.87
C GLU A 68 6.30 -10.91 -2.36
N PRO A 69 7.33 -10.72 -3.21
CA PRO A 69 7.12 -10.51 -4.65
C PRO A 69 6.34 -11.66 -5.32
N LEU A 70 6.64 -12.93 -5.02
CA LEU A 70 5.90 -14.06 -5.60
C LEU A 70 4.45 -14.13 -5.10
N VAL A 71 4.20 -13.84 -3.81
CA VAL A 71 2.83 -13.73 -3.28
C VAL A 71 2.06 -12.58 -3.95
N PHE A 72 2.73 -11.46 -4.20
CA PHE A 72 2.15 -10.32 -4.89
C PHE A 72 1.78 -10.67 -6.34
N LEU A 73 2.67 -11.35 -7.07
CA LEU A 73 2.37 -11.87 -8.41
C LEU A 73 1.20 -12.85 -8.39
N ALA A 74 1.18 -13.82 -7.47
CA ALA A 74 0.08 -14.77 -7.34
C ALA A 74 -1.29 -14.08 -7.15
N GLY A 75 -1.31 -12.95 -6.44
CA GLY A 75 -2.50 -12.11 -6.28
C GLY A 75 -2.96 -11.34 -7.52
N GLY A 76 -2.22 -11.41 -8.62
CA GLY A 76 -2.47 -10.63 -9.83
C GLY A 76 -1.60 -9.37 -9.95
N GLY A 77 -0.66 -9.16 -9.03
CA GLY A 77 0.31 -8.07 -9.10
C GLY A 77 -0.32 -6.68 -9.12
N ILE A 78 0.16 -5.86 -10.06
CA ILE A 78 -0.19 -4.45 -10.18
C ILE A 78 -1.63 -4.22 -10.64
N GLY A 79 -2.15 -3.06 -10.28
CA GLY A 79 -3.43 -2.51 -10.71
C GLY A 79 -3.28 -1.10 -11.25
N ALA A 80 -4.39 -0.59 -11.78
CA ALA A 80 -4.55 0.79 -12.19
C ALA A 80 -5.95 1.28 -11.82
N GLY A 81 -6.02 2.35 -11.03
CA GLY A 81 -7.26 2.91 -10.54
C GLY A 81 -7.09 4.36 -10.15
N TYR A 82 -8.07 5.18 -10.53
CA TYR A 82 -8.10 6.61 -10.22
C TYR A 82 -9.53 7.03 -9.93
N ILE A 83 -9.76 7.61 -8.75
CA ILE A 83 -11.02 8.23 -8.39
C ILE A 83 -10.74 9.53 -7.62
N LEU A 84 -11.45 10.60 -7.99
CA LEU A 84 -11.53 11.83 -7.20
C LEU A 84 -12.95 11.93 -6.61
N TRP A 85 -13.04 11.80 -5.29
CA TRP A 85 -14.30 11.95 -4.55
C TRP A 85 -14.49 13.41 -4.12
N GLU A 86 -15.67 13.96 -4.39
CA GLU A 86 -16.06 15.30 -3.96
C GLU A 86 -17.20 15.19 -2.94
N PHE A 87 -16.92 15.51 -1.69
CA PHE A 87 -17.88 15.42 -0.60
C PHE A 87 -18.46 16.81 -0.29
N LYS A 88 -19.72 17.00 -0.66
CA LYS A 88 -20.41 18.29 -0.46
C LYS A 88 -20.56 18.71 1.01
N HIS A 89 -20.63 17.74 1.94
CA HIS A 89 -20.96 18.05 3.34
C HIS A 89 -19.83 18.78 4.09
N ASN A 90 -18.58 18.63 3.63
CA ASN A 90 -17.39 19.23 4.23
C ASN A 90 -16.48 19.89 3.19
N ASP A 91 -16.97 20.04 1.95
CA ASP A 91 -16.21 20.58 0.82
C ASP A 91 -14.83 19.89 0.64
N SER A 92 -14.75 18.58 0.92
CA SER A 92 -13.49 17.82 0.82
C SER A 92 -13.37 17.12 -0.53
N ARG A 93 -12.12 17.02 -0.98
CA ARG A 93 -11.73 16.38 -2.25
C ARG A 93 -10.72 15.29 -1.94
N ALA A 94 -11.13 14.03 -2.06
CA ALA A 94 -10.28 12.88 -1.74
C ALA A 94 -9.87 12.18 -3.03
N LEU A 95 -8.58 12.26 -3.36
CA LEU A 95 -7.97 11.45 -4.40
C LEU A 95 -7.71 10.04 -3.86
N VAL A 96 -8.01 9.02 -4.66
CA VAL A 96 -7.71 7.62 -4.37
C VAL A 96 -7.13 6.97 -5.62
N LEU A 97 -5.98 6.33 -5.46
CA LEU A 97 -5.25 5.60 -6.48
C LEU A 97 -5.21 4.10 -6.15
N GLY A 98 -5.31 3.27 -7.18
CA GLY A 98 -5.31 1.83 -7.07
C GLY A 98 -4.11 1.20 -7.78
N PHE A 99 -3.08 0.81 -7.02
CA PHE A 99 -1.83 0.27 -7.58
C PHE A 99 -1.72 -1.26 -7.57
N ARG A 100 -2.69 -1.95 -6.97
CA ARG A 100 -2.76 -3.43 -6.88
C ARG A 100 -4.00 -3.95 -7.59
N ASN A 101 -3.90 -5.13 -8.19
CA ASN A 101 -5.05 -5.83 -8.77
C ASN A 101 -6.19 -5.93 -7.74
N GLN A 102 -7.44 -5.63 -8.15
CA GLN A 102 -8.60 -5.62 -7.26
C GLN A 102 -8.43 -4.77 -5.98
N TRP A 103 -7.75 -3.63 -6.06
CA TRP A 103 -7.49 -2.71 -4.94
C TRP A 103 -8.76 -2.35 -4.13
N GLN A 104 -9.92 -2.29 -4.77
CA GLN A 104 -11.20 -1.95 -4.16
C GLN A 104 -11.85 -3.11 -3.38
N TYR A 105 -11.32 -4.33 -3.49
CA TYR A 105 -11.86 -5.53 -2.86
C TYR A 105 -10.78 -6.31 -2.10
N PRO A 106 -10.24 -5.77 -0.99
CA PRO A 106 -9.11 -6.38 -0.28
C PRO A 106 -9.39 -7.79 0.22
N GLN A 107 -10.60 -8.09 0.71
CA GLN A 107 -10.97 -9.45 1.11
C GLN A 107 -10.97 -10.42 -0.08
N ARG A 108 -11.60 -10.05 -1.22
CA ARG A 108 -11.62 -10.91 -2.41
C ARG A 108 -10.22 -11.14 -2.95
N TRP A 109 -9.37 -10.11 -2.91
CA TRP A 109 -7.97 -10.24 -3.31
C TRP A 109 -7.22 -11.22 -2.39
N LEU A 110 -7.37 -11.11 -1.07
CA LEU A 110 -6.75 -12.03 -0.11
C LEU A 110 -7.17 -13.50 -0.36
N GLU A 111 -8.48 -13.74 -0.46
CA GLU A 111 -9.04 -15.08 -0.71
C GLU A 111 -8.55 -15.67 -2.05
N LYS A 112 -8.52 -14.85 -3.10
CA LYS A 112 -8.01 -15.23 -4.43
C LYS A 112 -6.53 -15.62 -4.37
N THR A 113 -5.71 -14.80 -3.71
CA THR A 113 -4.27 -15.05 -3.56
C THR A 113 -4.01 -16.35 -2.80
N LEU A 114 -4.69 -16.56 -1.65
CA LEU A 114 -4.56 -17.78 -0.85
C LEU A 114 -5.00 -19.03 -1.65
N THR A 115 -6.13 -18.93 -2.35
CA THR A 115 -6.64 -20.01 -3.21
C THR A 115 -5.63 -20.41 -4.27
N ARG A 116 -5.02 -19.42 -4.97
CA ARG A 116 -4.00 -19.68 -6.00
C ARG A 116 -2.75 -20.33 -5.43
N LEU A 117 -2.30 -19.87 -4.26
CA LEU A 117 -1.15 -20.43 -3.57
C LEU A 117 -1.37 -21.85 -3.03
N GLY A 118 -2.60 -22.37 -3.08
CA GLY A 118 -2.95 -23.68 -2.52
C GLY A 118 -3.15 -23.67 -1.01
N VAL A 119 -3.21 -22.49 -0.39
CA VAL A 119 -3.35 -22.32 1.06
C VAL A 119 -4.81 -22.52 1.44
N LYS A 120 -5.09 -23.45 2.37
CA LYS A 120 -6.42 -23.57 2.96
C LYS A 120 -6.67 -22.39 3.88
N PHE A 121 -7.90 -21.89 3.94
CA PHE A 121 -8.24 -20.80 4.85
C PHE A 121 -9.70 -20.84 5.22
N ASP A 122 -10.02 -20.29 6.39
CA ASP A 122 -11.39 -20.00 6.80
C ASP A 122 -11.68 -18.49 6.71
N VAL A 123 -12.93 -18.14 6.41
CA VAL A 123 -13.40 -16.75 6.36
C VAL A 123 -14.59 -16.58 7.28
N HIS A 124 -14.51 -15.56 8.15
CA HIS A 124 -15.60 -15.21 9.04
C HIS A 124 -15.94 -13.73 8.92
N THR A 125 -17.22 -13.46 8.71
CA THR A 125 -17.78 -12.12 8.68
C THR A 125 -19.02 -12.07 9.57
N THR A 126 -19.16 -11.02 10.37
CA THR A 126 -20.32 -10.78 11.23
C THR A 126 -20.54 -9.29 11.46
N GLY A 127 -21.79 -8.86 11.60
CA GLY A 127 -22.11 -7.51 12.04
C GLY A 127 -21.92 -7.29 13.54
N GLY A 128 -21.80 -8.35 14.34
CA GLY A 128 -21.74 -8.28 15.80
C GLY A 128 -20.33 -8.23 16.37
N ALA A 129 -19.97 -7.12 17.03
CA ALA A 129 -18.65 -6.92 17.65
C ALA A 129 -18.29 -8.01 18.68
N ARG A 130 -19.24 -8.43 19.53
CA ARG A 130 -19.01 -9.48 20.53
C ARG A 130 -18.64 -10.82 19.89
N ALA A 131 -19.37 -11.24 18.87
CA ALA A 131 -19.10 -12.49 18.16
C ALA A 131 -17.75 -12.41 17.41
N ALA A 132 -17.43 -11.26 16.81
CA ALA A 132 -16.15 -11.02 16.16
C ALA A 132 -14.95 -11.08 17.13
N SER A 133 -15.10 -10.50 18.32
CA SER A 133 -14.10 -10.53 19.39
C SER A 133 -13.86 -11.95 19.88
N GLN A 134 -14.93 -12.67 20.26
CA GLN A 134 -14.88 -14.07 20.68
C GLN A 134 -14.25 -14.98 19.62
N ARG A 135 -14.57 -14.72 18.34
CA ARG A 135 -14.00 -15.52 17.26
C ARG A 135 -12.50 -15.31 17.12
N LEU A 136 -12.04 -14.05 17.08
CA LEU A 136 -10.61 -13.75 17.01
C LEU A 136 -9.86 -14.34 18.21
N ALA A 137 -10.42 -14.18 19.42
CA ALA A 137 -9.88 -14.78 20.64
C ALA A 137 -9.65 -16.30 20.48
N ALA A 138 -10.66 -17.04 20.01
CA ALA A 138 -10.56 -18.49 19.83
C ALA A 138 -9.52 -18.91 18.79
N GLU A 139 -9.32 -18.13 17.72
CA GLU A 139 -8.25 -18.41 16.74
C GLU A 139 -6.86 -18.20 17.34
N LEU A 140 -6.66 -17.07 18.02
CA LEU A 140 -5.37 -16.73 18.62
C LEU A 140 -5.01 -17.66 19.79
N ASP A 141 -5.98 -18.04 20.62
CA ASP A 141 -5.79 -19.00 21.72
C ASP A 141 -5.41 -20.39 21.20
N ALA A 142 -5.82 -20.72 19.97
CA ALA A 142 -5.44 -21.95 19.28
C ALA A 142 -4.15 -21.81 18.45
N GLY A 143 -3.43 -20.70 18.60
CA GLY A 143 -2.17 -20.44 17.91
C GLY A 143 -2.32 -20.21 16.40
N ARG A 144 -3.48 -19.74 15.93
CA ARG A 144 -3.76 -19.47 14.52
C ARG A 144 -3.76 -17.97 14.22
N PRO A 145 -2.67 -17.43 13.64
CA PRO A 145 -2.60 -16.06 13.16
C PRO A 145 -3.71 -15.80 12.15
N SER A 146 -4.30 -14.61 12.23
CA SER A 146 -5.49 -14.27 11.46
C SER A 146 -5.37 -12.85 10.89
N VAL A 147 -5.82 -12.67 9.66
CA VAL A 147 -5.89 -11.35 9.02
C VAL A 147 -7.19 -10.66 9.42
N ILE A 148 -7.08 -9.44 9.93
CA ILE A 148 -8.18 -8.53 10.26
C ILE A 148 -8.12 -7.26 9.41
N MET A 149 -9.22 -6.50 9.40
CA MET A 149 -9.31 -5.20 8.73
C MET A 149 -9.75 -4.11 9.72
N PRO A 150 -8.81 -3.50 10.46
CA PRO A 150 -9.12 -2.48 11.45
C PRO A 150 -9.27 -1.09 10.82
N ASP A 151 -10.17 -0.27 11.36
CA ASP A 151 -10.16 1.17 11.14
C ASP A 151 -8.93 1.84 11.78
N ARG A 152 -8.23 2.69 11.01
CA ARG A 152 -6.97 3.32 11.44
C ARG A 152 -7.12 4.33 12.58
N TYR A 153 -8.27 4.99 12.68
CA TYR A 153 -8.52 5.93 13.77
C TYR A 153 -8.71 5.18 15.09
N HIS A 154 -9.58 4.17 15.11
CA HIS A 154 -9.88 3.41 16.33
C HIS A 154 -8.74 2.50 16.80
N ILE A 155 -7.94 1.95 15.87
CA ILE A 155 -6.80 1.09 16.26
C ILE A 155 -5.70 1.90 16.97
N GLY A 156 -5.60 3.19 16.65
CA GLY A 156 -4.96 4.22 17.47
C GLY A 156 -3.44 4.30 17.44
N TYR A 157 -2.72 3.24 17.04
CA TYR A 157 -1.25 3.28 16.99
C TYR A 157 -0.68 4.13 15.85
N TRP A 158 -1.51 4.54 14.89
CA TRP A 158 -1.19 5.50 13.83
C TRP A 158 -1.42 6.96 14.24
N HIS A 159 -2.02 7.21 15.40
CA HIS A 159 -2.43 8.55 15.85
C HIS A 159 -3.22 9.34 14.78
N ALA A 160 -4.06 8.66 14.01
CA ALA A 160 -4.90 9.29 13.00
C ALA A 160 -5.91 10.27 13.65
N PRO A 161 -6.26 11.37 12.99
CA PRO A 161 -7.19 12.37 13.51
C PRO A 161 -8.64 11.91 13.42
N ALA A 162 -9.51 12.49 14.24
CA ALA A 162 -10.92 12.09 14.35
C ALA A 162 -11.73 12.21 13.04
N HIS A 163 -11.32 13.08 12.10
CA HIS A 163 -12.02 13.22 10.82
C HIS A 163 -11.83 12.00 9.90
N LEU A 164 -10.87 11.11 10.20
CA LEU A 164 -10.67 9.83 9.51
C LEU A 164 -11.44 8.68 10.16
N ASP A 165 -12.30 8.94 11.13
CA ASP A 165 -13.15 7.93 11.75
C ASP A 165 -14.05 7.23 10.72
N GLY A 166 -13.84 5.92 10.53
CA GLY A 166 -14.60 5.10 9.59
C GLY A 166 -14.12 5.17 8.15
N TYR A 167 -12.96 5.80 7.88
CA TYR A 167 -12.30 5.76 6.57
C TYR A 167 -11.66 4.40 6.29
N GLY A 168 -11.61 3.52 7.30
CA GLY A 168 -11.11 2.17 7.18
C GLY A 168 -9.60 2.09 7.32
N GLY A 169 -9.04 1.09 6.66
CA GLY A 169 -7.64 0.73 6.80
C GLY A 169 -7.29 -0.41 5.86
N HIS A 170 -6.16 -1.04 6.14
CA HIS A 170 -5.57 -2.10 5.35
C HIS A 170 -5.49 -3.41 6.15
N PRO A 171 -5.25 -4.57 5.49
CA PRO A 171 -5.09 -5.84 6.19
C PRO A 171 -3.95 -5.82 7.21
N VAL A 172 -4.21 -6.35 8.41
CA VAL A 172 -3.23 -6.50 9.49
C VAL A 172 -3.31 -7.92 10.05
N VAL A 173 -2.17 -8.52 10.39
CA VAL A 173 -2.14 -9.85 11.02
C VAL A 173 -2.24 -9.70 12.53
N ALA A 174 -3.24 -10.31 13.15
CA ALA A 174 -3.23 -10.60 14.58
C ALA A 174 -2.58 -11.98 14.78
N TYR A 175 -1.47 -12.06 15.51
CA TYR A 175 -0.69 -13.32 15.63
C TYR A 175 -0.69 -13.95 17.01
N ARG A 176 -0.96 -13.19 18.08
CA ARG A 176 -1.20 -13.73 19.42
C ARG A 176 -2.02 -12.77 20.27
N ARG A 177 -2.47 -13.23 21.43
CA ARG A 177 -3.11 -12.40 22.46
C ARG A 177 -2.62 -12.76 23.85
N ASP A 178 -2.87 -11.87 24.78
CA ASP A 178 -2.82 -12.12 26.22
C ASP A 178 -4.19 -11.77 26.85
N ASP A 179 -4.27 -11.72 28.17
CA ASP A 179 -5.51 -11.47 28.90
C ASP A 179 -6.18 -10.13 28.54
N THR A 180 -5.43 -9.12 28.10
CA THR A 180 -5.92 -7.74 27.93
C THR A 180 -5.65 -7.14 26.55
N GLY A 181 -4.90 -7.81 25.68
CA GLY A 181 -4.51 -7.25 24.39
C GLY A 181 -4.18 -8.28 23.32
N VAL A 182 -4.05 -7.76 22.10
CA VAL A 182 -3.73 -8.51 20.88
C VAL A 182 -2.42 -7.95 20.31
N TYR A 183 -1.57 -8.84 19.82
CA TYR A 183 -0.34 -8.50 19.16
C TYR A 183 -0.52 -8.52 17.65
N LEU A 184 -0.08 -7.46 16.99
CA LEU A 184 -0.31 -7.18 15.59
C LEU A 184 1.00 -7.11 14.79
N ASP A 185 0.96 -7.65 13.58
CA ASP A 185 1.95 -7.46 12.52
C ASP A 185 1.28 -6.71 11.37
N ASP A 186 1.65 -5.44 11.28
CA ASP A 186 1.31 -4.48 10.22
C ASP A 186 2.63 -4.05 9.53
N ARG A 187 3.50 -5.02 9.22
CA ARG A 187 4.84 -4.78 8.63
C ARG A 187 5.82 -4.05 9.56
N ASN A 188 5.52 -3.95 10.84
CA ASN A 188 6.44 -3.52 11.88
C ASN A 188 7.53 -4.57 12.12
N LEU A 189 8.73 -4.13 12.51
CA LEU A 189 9.88 -4.97 12.84
C LEU A 189 10.08 -5.15 14.35
N ALA A 190 9.29 -4.46 15.17
CA ALA A 190 9.25 -4.59 16.62
C ALA A 190 7.83 -4.92 17.11
N PRO A 191 7.66 -5.64 18.23
CA PRO A 191 6.34 -6.09 18.68
C PRO A 191 5.35 -4.94 18.93
N LEU A 192 4.18 -5.01 18.28
CA LEU A 192 3.08 -4.07 18.46
C LEU A 192 1.94 -4.75 19.23
N ARG A 193 1.62 -4.21 20.41
CA ARG A 193 0.53 -4.69 21.25
C ARG A 193 -0.57 -3.64 21.35
N VAL A 194 -1.82 -4.05 21.11
CA VAL A 194 -2.99 -3.18 21.16
C VAL A 194 -4.01 -3.73 22.17
N PRO A 195 -4.61 -2.88 23.04
CA PRO A 195 -5.69 -3.31 23.92
C PRO A 195 -6.84 -3.96 23.13
N GLN A 196 -7.41 -5.06 23.66
CA GLN A 196 -8.48 -5.81 22.99
C GLN A 196 -9.66 -4.90 22.59
N GLU A 197 -10.04 -3.98 23.48
CA GLU A 197 -11.13 -3.03 23.26
C GLU A 197 -10.92 -2.15 22.02
N LYS A 198 -9.67 -1.74 21.74
CA LYS A 198 -9.33 -0.94 20.55
C LYS A 198 -9.38 -1.78 19.27
N VAL A 199 -8.92 -3.03 19.33
CA VAL A 199 -9.02 -3.97 18.21
C VAL A 199 -10.48 -4.24 17.86
N ASP A 200 -11.33 -4.47 18.87
CA ASP A 200 -12.75 -4.73 18.70
C ASP A 200 -13.48 -3.50 18.14
N ALA A 201 -13.21 -2.30 18.67
CA ALA A 201 -13.75 -1.05 18.16
C ALA A 201 -13.35 -0.80 16.70
N ALA A 202 -12.07 -0.98 16.37
CA ALA A 202 -11.55 -0.78 15.03
C ALA A 202 -12.14 -1.75 14.00
N ARG A 203 -12.29 -3.02 14.35
CA ARG A 203 -12.90 -4.03 13.47
C ARG A 203 -14.39 -3.81 13.25
N ALA A 204 -15.09 -3.29 14.26
CA ALA A 204 -16.53 -3.04 14.18
C ALA A 204 -16.87 -1.76 13.41
N ARG A 205 -15.92 -0.82 13.29
CA ARG A 205 -16.21 0.54 12.84
C ARG A 205 -16.67 0.63 11.38
N VAL A 206 -16.05 -0.14 10.49
CA VAL A 206 -16.36 -0.11 9.05
C VAL A 206 -17.35 -1.23 8.73
N GLY A 207 -18.63 -0.86 8.68
CA GLY A 207 -19.74 -1.83 8.54
C GLY A 207 -19.65 -2.70 7.28
N SER A 208 -19.10 -2.19 6.18
CA SER A 208 -18.90 -2.95 4.94
C SER A 208 -17.87 -4.08 5.07
N TYR A 209 -16.94 -3.98 6.02
CA TYR A 209 -15.98 -5.06 6.32
C TYR A 209 -16.59 -6.18 7.14
N LYS A 210 -17.74 -5.96 7.80
CA LYS A 210 -18.44 -6.97 8.62
C LYS A 210 -17.48 -7.73 9.56
N ASN A 211 -16.63 -7.00 10.29
CA ASN A 211 -15.61 -7.56 11.20
C ASN A 211 -14.79 -8.72 10.58
N MET A 212 -14.49 -8.63 9.27
CA MET A 212 -13.81 -9.68 8.52
C MET A 212 -12.59 -10.24 9.27
N LEU A 213 -12.51 -11.57 9.24
CA LEU A 213 -11.42 -12.38 9.76
C LEU A 213 -11.12 -13.46 8.73
N VAL A 214 -9.89 -13.49 8.23
CA VAL A 214 -9.39 -14.60 7.39
C VAL A 214 -8.34 -15.35 8.19
N VAL A 215 -8.47 -16.68 8.25
CA VAL A 215 -7.56 -17.57 8.99
C VAL A 215 -6.87 -18.48 8.00
N PRO A 216 -5.68 -18.12 7.48
CA PRO A 216 -4.90 -19.01 6.65
C PRO A 216 -4.34 -20.19 7.46
N HIS A 217 -4.30 -21.36 6.85
CA HIS A 217 -3.70 -22.58 7.39
C HIS A 217 -2.48 -22.92 6.54
N PRO A 218 -1.27 -22.45 6.92
CA PRO A 218 -0.05 -22.75 6.18
C PRO A 218 0.15 -24.25 5.94
N GLY A 219 0.68 -24.57 4.77
CA GLY A 219 0.93 -25.94 4.32
C GLY A 219 1.75 -25.92 3.04
N GLU A 220 1.67 -27.01 2.27
CA GLU A 220 2.32 -27.09 0.96
C GLU A 220 1.75 -26.03 0.00
N LEU A 221 2.64 -25.31 -0.69
CA LEU A 221 2.28 -24.25 -1.63
C LEU A 221 2.38 -24.73 -3.07
N ALA A 222 1.62 -24.09 -3.96
CA ALA A 222 1.70 -24.28 -5.41
C ALA A 222 2.23 -23.02 -6.14
N PRO A 223 3.47 -22.56 -5.88
CA PRO A 223 3.94 -21.25 -6.32
C PRO A 223 4.00 -21.08 -7.85
N ILE A 224 4.38 -22.11 -8.59
CA ILE A 224 4.48 -22.06 -10.07
C ILE A 224 3.12 -21.73 -10.69
N GLU A 225 2.08 -22.52 -10.37
CA GLU A 225 0.74 -22.31 -10.92
C GLU A 225 0.10 -21.03 -10.39
N ALA A 226 0.35 -20.71 -9.12
CA ALA A 226 -0.14 -19.48 -8.51
C ALA A 226 0.38 -18.24 -9.25
N VAL A 227 1.69 -18.16 -9.48
CA VAL A 227 2.36 -17.04 -10.14
C VAL A 227 1.94 -16.98 -11.61
N ARG A 228 1.88 -18.11 -12.33
CA ARG A 228 1.40 -18.16 -13.71
C ARG A 228 -0.04 -17.65 -13.85
N ALA A 229 -0.94 -18.09 -12.96
CA ALA A 229 -2.32 -17.62 -12.93
C ALA A 229 -2.43 -16.14 -12.56
N GLY A 230 -1.57 -15.67 -11.66
CA GLY A 230 -1.47 -14.27 -11.27
C GLY A 230 -1.01 -13.34 -12.40
N LEU A 231 0.07 -13.70 -13.11
CA LEU A 231 0.55 -12.94 -14.26
C LEU A 231 -0.49 -12.88 -15.40
N ARG A 232 -1.21 -13.99 -15.64
CA ARG A 232 -2.33 -14.01 -16.58
C ARG A 232 -3.45 -13.05 -16.18
N ASP A 233 -3.88 -13.10 -14.91
CA ASP A 233 -4.89 -12.17 -14.35
C ASP A 233 -4.44 -10.71 -14.46
N CYS A 234 -3.17 -10.42 -14.16
CA CYS A 234 -2.58 -9.09 -14.35
C CYS A 234 -2.75 -8.60 -15.80
N ALA A 235 -2.28 -9.41 -16.75
CA ALA A 235 -2.30 -9.07 -18.17
C ALA A 235 -3.73 -8.90 -18.70
N GLU A 236 -4.65 -9.81 -18.34
CA GLU A 236 -6.05 -9.76 -18.74
C GLU A 236 -6.77 -8.56 -18.13
N HIS A 237 -6.65 -8.35 -16.82
CA HIS A 237 -7.32 -7.28 -16.09
C HIS A 237 -6.88 -5.90 -16.57
N LEU A 238 -5.57 -5.67 -16.73
CA LEU A 238 -5.04 -4.38 -17.17
C LEU A 238 -5.26 -4.11 -18.66
N SER A 239 -5.56 -5.15 -19.46
CA SER A 239 -5.98 -5.01 -20.86
C SER A 239 -7.46 -4.66 -21.04
N LEU A 240 -8.27 -4.62 -19.97
CA LEU A 240 -9.69 -4.28 -20.05
C LEU A 240 -9.90 -2.79 -20.42
N PRO A 241 -11.03 -2.45 -21.07
CA PRO A 241 -11.31 -1.07 -21.47
C PRO A 241 -11.86 -0.19 -20.33
N SER A 242 -11.68 -0.54 -19.06
CA SER A 242 -12.26 0.20 -17.94
C SER A 242 -11.45 1.45 -17.57
N ASP A 243 -12.09 2.61 -17.59
CA ASP A 243 -11.52 3.89 -17.16
C ASP A 243 -11.55 4.09 -15.62
N SER A 244 -11.62 3.01 -14.85
CA SER A 244 -11.63 3.11 -13.36
C SER A 244 -10.87 1.99 -12.68
N PHE A 245 -10.72 0.84 -13.34
CA PHE A 245 -10.12 -0.35 -12.74
C PHE A 245 -9.10 -1.04 -13.66
N SER A 246 -8.61 -0.36 -14.69
CA SER A 246 -7.57 -0.85 -15.60
C SER A 246 -6.79 0.32 -16.19
N LEU A 247 -5.77 0.07 -17.02
CA LEU A 247 -4.87 1.12 -17.55
C LEU A 247 -5.57 2.36 -18.16
N PRO A 248 -6.73 2.24 -18.83
CA PRO A 248 -7.45 3.43 -19.31
C PRO A 248 -7.78 4.45 -18.21
N ALA A 249 -7.79 4.07 -16.93
CA ALA A 249 -7.92 4.99 -15.79
C ALA A 249 -6.83 6.08 -15.79
N TRP A 250 -5.57 5.76 -16.14
CA TRP A 250 -4.48 6.73 -16.23
C TRP A 250 -4.68 7.72 -17.37
N ARG A 251 -5.11 7.23 -18.53
CA ARG A 251 -5.48 8.07 -19.67
C ARG A 251 -6.68 8.96 -19.39
N LYS A 252 -7.68 8.45 -18.66
CA LYS A 252 -8.79 9.28 -18.19
C LYS A 252 -8.30 10.35 -17.22
N TRP A 253 -7.42 10.00 -16.30
CA TRP A 253 -6.87 10.93 -15.33
C TRP A 253 -6.10 12.07 -16.04
N SER A 254 -5.19 11.75 -16.97
CA SER A 254 -4.44 12.76 -17.71
C SER A 254 -5.34 13.77 -18.44
N ARG A 255 -6.45 13.29 -19.04
CA ARG A 255 -7.44 14.16 -19.68
C ARG A 255 -8.25 14.98 -18.68
N THR A 256 -8.63 14.38 -17.55
CA THR A 256 -9.47 15.02 -16.52
C THR A 256 -8.74 16.18 -15.83
N ILE A 257 -7.41 16.06 -15.65
CA ILE A 257 -6.58 17.14 -15.09
C ILE A 257 -6.65 18.42 -15.96
N LEU A 258 -6.82 18.27 -17.28
CA LEU A 258 -6.85 19.40 -18.22
C LEU A 258 -8.26 19.87 -18.60
N ASP A 259 -9.31 19.13 -18.21
CA ASP A 259 -10.66 19.38 -18.72
C ASP A 259 -11.32 20.61 -18.08
N GLY A 260 -11.19 21.76 -18.73
CA GLY A 260 -11.88 22.99 -18.31
C GLY A 260 -13.38 23.04 -18.60
N LYS A 261 -13.95 22.04 -19.29
CA LYS A 261 -15.35 22.02 -19.72
C LYS A 261 -16.23 21.17 -18.80
N SER A 262 -15.72 20.03 -18.34
CA SER A 262 -16.44 19.11 -17.47
C SER A 262 -16.52 19.63 -16.03
N ALA A 263 -17.66 19.43 -15.37
CA ALA A 263 -17.80 19.70 -13.93
C ALA A 263 -16.86 18.83 -13.07
N LYS A 264 -16.39 17.70 -13.60
CA LYS A 264 -15.43 16.78 -12.94
C LYS A 264 -13.98 17.05 -13.32
N GLY A 265 -13.74 17.99 -14.23
CA GLY A 265 -12.39 18.37 -14.61
C GLY A 265 -11.72 19.20 -13.52
N TRP A 266 -10.43 18.99 -13.32
CA TRP A 266 -9.69 19.60 -12.21
C TRP A 266 -9.73 21.13 -12.21
N PRO A 267 -9.66 21.84 -13.36
CA PRO A 267 -9.80 23.30 -13.38
C PRO A 267 -11.15 23.79 -12.84
N LYS A 268 -12.19 22.95 -12.82
CA LYS A 268 -13.50 23.27 -12.23
C LYS A 268 -13.59 22.84 -10.77
N VAL A 269 -13.10 21.64 -10.45
CA VAL A 269 -13.15 21.09 -9.08
C VAL A 269 -12.28 21.93 -8.12
N PHE A 270 -11.12 22.40 -8.59
CA PHE A 270 -10.15 23.19 -7.84
C PHE A 270 -10.14 24.67 -8.28
N ALA A 271 -11.26 25.20 -8.79
CA ALA A 271 -11.32 26.55 -9.36
C ALA A 271 -10.98 27.68 -8.36
N ASP A 272 -11.12 27.42 -7.06
CA ASP A 272 -10.76 28.33 -5.98
C ASP A 272 -9.36 28.07 -5.40
N GLY A 273 -8.61 27.14 -6.00
CA GLY A 273 -7.26 26.72 -5.63
C GLY A 273 -7.17 25.92 -4.32
N ARG A 274 -8.29 25.67 -3.61
CA ARG A 274 -8.29 24.91 -2.35
C ARG A 274 -8.42 23.42 -2.58
N GLY A 275 -7.92 22.62 -1.65
CA GLY A 275 -7.99 21.16 -1.70
C GLY A 275 -7.04 20.50 -2.70
N LEU A 276 -6.45 21.27 -3.63
CA LEU A 276 -5.51 20.71 -4.61
C LEU A 276 -4.23 20.21 -3.92
N ALA A 277 -3.67 20.95 -2.97
CA ALA A 277 -2.50 20.50 -2.23
C ALA A 277 -2.78 19.20 -1.44
N GLY A 278 -3.98 19.04 -0.88
CA GLY A 278 -4.40 17.80 -0.22
C GLY A 278 -4.52 16.62 -1.19
N ALA A 279 -5.06 16.86 -2.39
CA ALA A 279 -5.10 15.86 -3.47
C ALA A 279 -3.69 15.47 -3.96
N MET A 280 -2.78 16.44 -4.11
CA MET A 280 -1.38 16.21 -4.49
C MET A 280 -0.60 15.47 -3.42
N LEU A 281 -0.84 15.78 -2.15
CA LEU A 281 -0.26 15.03 -1.05
C LEU A 281 -0.75 13.57 -1.07
N SER A 282 -2.05 13.34 -1.27
CA SER A 282 -2.60 11.99 -1.39
C SER A 282 -1.95 11.23 -2.55
N ALA A 283 -1.81 11.86 -3.72
CA ALA A 283 -1.10 11.27 -4.86
C ALA A 283 0.34 10.86 -4.48
N TRP A 284 1.10 11.79 -3.88
CA TRP A 284 2.49 11.53 -3.48
C TRP A 284 2.59 10.36 -2.50
N GLU A 285 1.73 10.30 -1.49
CA GLU A 285 1.74 9.20 -0.50
C GLU A 285 1.35 7.85 -1.09
N GLU A 286 0.38 7.83 -2.00
CA GLU A 286 -0.08 6.59 -2.63
C GLU A 286 0.93 6.08 -3.66
N ILE A 287 1.74 6.96 -4.26
CA ILE A 287 2.76 6.63 -5.25
C ILE A 287 4.10 6.26 -4.60
N GLU A 288 4.51 7.00 -3.56
CA GLU A 288 5.76 6.77 -2.87
C GLU A 288 5.64 5.67 -1.80
N PRO A 289 6.71 4.91 -1.51
CA PRO A 289 6.71 3.86 -0.48
C PRO A 289 6.77 4.43 0.95
N VAL A 290 6.10 5.56 1.18
CA VAL A 290 5.95 6.24 2.46
C VAL A 290 4.48 6.25 2.91
N GLY A 291 3.53 6.05 2.01
CA GLY A 291 2.13 5.87 2.36
C GLY A 291 1.80 4.46 2.86
N HIS A 292 0.55 4.28 3.27
CA HIS A 292 0.11 3.07 3.96
C HIS A 292 0.05 1.83 3.05
N GLU A 293 -0.20 1.98 1.76
CA GLU A 293 -0.37 0.86 0.81
C GLU A 293 0.94 0.41 0.13
N GLY A 294 2.07 1.07 0.39
CA GLY A 294 3.40 0.63 -0.10
C GLY A 294 3.87 1.27 -1.42
N GLY A 295 3.15 2.28 -1.93
CA GLY A 295 3.52 3.05 -3.12
C GLY A 295 2.92 2.50 -4.43
N ASN A 296 3.56 2.80 -5.56
CA ASN A 296 3.08 2.42 -6.89
C ASN A 296 3.23 0.92 -7.23
N LEU A 297 3.98 0.16 -6.42
CA LEU A 297 4.18 -1.30 -6.48
C LEU A 297 4.86 -1.84 -7.76
N ARG A 298 5.31 -1.00 -8.70
CA ARG A 298 5.97 -1.48 -9.93
C ARG A 298 7.34 -2.11 -9.65
N ASP A 299 8.07 -1.59 -8.67
CA ASP A 299 9.34 -2.19 -8.22
C ASP A 299 9.13 -3.56 -7.53
N LEU A 300 8.08 -3.70 -6.71
CA LEU A 300 7.70 -5.00 -6.11
C LEU A 300 7.27 -6.01 -7.20
N PHE A 301 6.57 -5.54 -8.24
CA PHE A 301 6.21 -6.36 -9.38
C PHE A 301 7.45 -6.81 -10.17
N ALA A 302 8.40 -5.92 -10.41
CA ALA A 302 9.65 -6.21 -11.09
C ALA A 302 10.51 -7.23 -10.32
N ASP A 303 10.64 -7.09 -9.00
CA ASP A 303 11.29 -8.11 -8.16
C ASP A 303 10.61 -9.48 -8.32
N GLY A 304 9.27 -9.48 -8.43
CA GLY A 304 8.49 -10.70 -8.66
C GLY A 304 8.75 -11.31 -10.03
N LEU A 305 8.86 -10.48 -11.08
CA LEU A 305 9.16 -10.93 -12.44
C LEU A 305 10.55 -11.56 -12.52
N ASP A 306 11.56 -10.97 -11.86
CA ASP A 306 12.90 -11.54 -11.77
C ASP A 306 12.91 -12.91 -11.07
N GLU A 307 12.18 -13.04 -9.96
CA GLU A 307 12.03 -14.34 -9.28
C GLU A 307 11.22 -15.35 -10.10
N ALA A 308 10.22 -14.88 -10.85
CA ALA A 308 9.34 -15.72 -11.66
C ALA A 308 10.02 -16.21 -12.95
N ALA A 309 10.96 -15.46 -13.52
CA ALA A 309 11.66 -15.82 -14.76
C ALA A 309 12.27 -17.23 -14.71
N PRO A 310 13.17 -17.56 -13.76
CA PRO A 310 13.72 -18.91 -13.65
C PRO A 310 12.68 -19.92 -13.15
N LEU A 311 11.70 -19.50 -12.34
CA LEU A 311 10.65 -20.37 -11.80
C LEU A 311 9.70 -20.90 -12.90
N LEU A 312 9.38 -20.06 -13.88
CA LEU A 312 8.44 -20.37 -14.96
C LEU A 312 9.13 -20.75 -16.28
N GLY A 313 10.45 -20.53 -16.38
CA GLY A 313 11.19 -20.68 -17.64
C GLY A 313 10.81 -19.65 -18.69
N LEU A 314 10.50 -18.42 -18.28
CA LEU A 314 10.04 -17.33 -19.16
C LEU A 314 11.06 -16.17 -19.16
N PRO A 315 11.24 -15.47 -20.30
CA PRO A 315 12.17 -14.34 -20.42
C PRO A 315 11.52 -13.06 -19.87
N LEU A 316 11.37 -12.95 -18.55
CA LEU A 316 10.71 -11.82 -17.88
C LEU A 316 11.67 -10.70 -17.42
N ASP A 317 12.96 -10.85 -17.64
CA ASP A 317 14.02 -9.96 -17.17
C ASP A 317 13.97 -8.57 -17.83
N GLU A 318 13.78 -8.50 -19.15
CA GLU A 318 13.60 -7.22 -19.85
C GLU A 318 12.33 -6.50 -19.37
N LEU A 319 11.26 -7.26 -19.15
CA LEU A 319 10.01 -6.72 -18.63
C LEU A 319 10.15 -6.23 -17.17
N ALA A 320 10.92 -6.93 -16.34
CA ALA A 320 11.25 -6.48 -15.00
C ALA A 320 12.03 -5.15 -15.01
N ALA A 321 13.01 -5.02 -15.91
CA ALA A 321 13.73 -3.76 -16.10
C ALA A 321 12.81 -2.63 -16.55
N GLU A 322 11.86 -2.90 -17.44
CA GLU A 322 10.87 -1.93 -17.88
C GLU A 322 9.94 -1.48 -16.75
N PHE A 323 9.46 -2.39 -15.89
CA PHE A 323 8.66 -1.98 -14.73
C PHE A 323 9.46 -1.18 -13.70
N ARG A 324 10.77 -1.39 -13.58
CA ARG A 324 11.64 -0.51 -12.76
C ARG A 324 11.76 0.89 -13.37
N ARG A 325 11.84 1.00 -14.70
CA ARG A 325 11.77 2.30 -15.38
C ARG A 325 10.42 2.99 -15.12
N ILE A 326 9.31 2.27 -15.24
CA ILE A 326 7.96 2.79 -14.95
C ILE A 326 7.81 3.21 -13.48
N HIS A 327 8.43 2.48 -12.55
CA HIS A 327 8.50 2.89 -11.14
C HIS A 327 9.14 4.28 -10.99
N VAL A 328 10.21 4.57 -11.74
CA VAL A 328 10.86 5.90 -11.78
C VAL A 328 9.93 6.95 -12.38
N LEU A 329 9.19 6.64 -13.46
CA LEU A 329 8.22 7.59 -14.03
C LEU A 329 7.15 8.01 -13.01
N TRP A 330 6.66 7.06 -12.22
CA TRP A 330 5.74 7.34 -11.12
C TRP A 330 6.37 8.22 -10.04
N HIS A 331 7.63 7.94 -9.66
CA HIS A 331 8.37 8.78 -8.72
C HIS A 331 8.50 10.23 -9.23
N GLU A 332 8.88 10.42 -10.49
CA GLU A 332 8.98 11.75 -11.08
C GLU A 332 7.64 12.48 -11.14
N PHE A 333 6.54 11.77 -11.43
CA PHE A 333 5.19 12.33 -11.30
C PHE A 333 4.92 12.81 -9.88
N ALA A 334 5.26 12.01 -8.86
CA ALA A 334 5.06 12.36 -7.46
C ALA A 334 5.89 13.58 -7.04
N GLU A 335 7.12 13.71 -7.51
CA GLU A 335 7.98 14.88 -7.25
C GLU A 335 7.40 16.18 -7.84
N VAL A 336 6.76 16.11 -9.01
CA VAL A 336 6.07 17.26 -9.62
C VAL A 336 4.75 17.56 -8.91
N ALA A 337 4.00 16.52 -8.52
CA ALA A 337 2.75 16.67 -7.79
C ALA A 337 2.96 17.36 -6.44
N LEU A 338 3.99 16.96 -5.69
CA LEU A 338 4.29 17.49 -4.36
C LEU A 338 5.79 17.81 -4.19
N PRO A 339 6.27 18.95 -4.71
CA PRO A 339 7.70 19.27 -4.70
C PRO A 339 8.25 19.53 -3.30
N ASP A 340 9.47 19.04 -3.06
CA ASP A 340 10.16 19.19 -1.77
C ASP A 340 10.41 20.66 -1.40
N ALA A 341 10.67 21.51 -2.40
CA ALA A 341 10.92 22.94 -2.18
C ALA A 341 9.72 23.66 -1.53
N GLU A 342 8.51 23.17 -1.75
CA GLU A 342 7.26 23.73 -1.22
C GLU A 342 6.76 22.95 0.00
N TYR A 343 6.90 21.62 -0.02
CA TYR A 343 6.27 20.71 0.95
C TYR A 343 7.27 19.86 1.75
N GLY A 344 8.55 20.25 1.79
CA GLY A 344 9.63 19.43 2.35
C GLY A 344 9.40 19.01 3.80
N ARG A 345 8.83 19.90 4.64
CA ARG A 345 8.51 19.54 6.04
C ARG A 345 7.42 18.47 6.14
N LEU A 346 6.37 18.56 5.31
CA LEU A 346 5.31 17.55 5.22
C LEU A 346 5.88 16.19 4.80
N ARG A 347 6.68 16.18 3.74
CA ARG A 347 7.36 14.97 3.23
C ARG A 347 8.28 14.35 4.27
N GLU A 348 9.04 15.17 4.98
CA GLU A 348 9.94 14.73 6.05
C GLU A 348 9.21 14.08 7.22
N LEU A 349 8.08 14.64 7.64
CA LEU A 349 7.26 14.10 8.72
C LEU A 349 6.58 12.80 8.29
N THR A 350 6.01 12.73 7.08
CA THR A 350 5.41 11.50 6.56
C THR A 350 6.44 10.36 6.52
N ALA A 351 7.63 10.61 5.96
CA ALA A 351 8.69 9.61 5.93
C ALA A 351 9.13 9.17 7.33
N GLU A 352 9.32 10.13 8.25
CA GLU A 352 9.72 9.86 9.64
C GLU A 352 8.68 9.00 10.38
N ILE A 353 7.40 9.26 10.19
CA ILE A 353 6.30 8.48 10.79
C ILE A 353 6.30 7.06 10.26
N SER A 354 6.38 6.88 8.94
CA SER A 354 6.37 5.56 8.32
C SER A 354 7.60 4.72 8.67
N GLU A 355 8.78 5.35 8.74
CA GLU A 355 10.00 4.69 9.23
C GLU A 355 9.91 4.28 10.70
N SER A 356 9.41 5.18 11.55
CA SER A 356 9.28 4.93 12.99
C SER A 356 8.32 3.79 13.22
N PHE A 357 7.19 3.76 12.50
CA PHE A 357 6.27 2.66 12.55
C PHE A 357 6.90 1.33 12.14
N ALA A 358 7.58 1.31 10.98
CA ALA A 358 8.23 0.10 10.49
C ALA A 358 9.29 -0.41 11.47
N ALA A 359 10.05 0.48 12.13
CA ALA A 359 11.12 0.09 13.04
C ALA A 359 10.62 -0.27 14.45
N GLU A 360 9.67 0.48 14.99
CA GLU A 360 9.32 0.48 16.42
C GLU A 360 7.89 -0.02 16.68
N GLY A 361 7.07 -0.23 15.65
CA GLY A 361 5.66 -0.57 15.80
C GLY A 361 4.81 0.57 16.37
N ALA A 362 5.35 1.79 16.47
CA ALA A 362 4.68 2.97 17.00
C ALA A 362 5.12 4.22 16.24
N VAL A 363 4.28 5.25 16.22
CA VAL A 363 4.60 6.54 15.56
C VAL A 363 4.76 7.67 16.58
N PRO A 364 5.66 8.65 16.36
CA PRO A 364 5.86 9.74 17.31
C PRO A 364 4.65 10.69 17.32
N ALA A 365 3.89 10.71 18.42
CA ALA A 365 2.63 11.45 18.52
C ALA A 365 2.75 12.96 18.22
N GLU A 366 3.86 13.60 18.59
CA GLU A 366 4.11 15.02 18.28
C GLU A 366 4.34 15.25 16.79
N ALA A 367 5.16 14.41 16.14
CA ALA A 367 5.40 14.47 14.70
C ALA A 367 4.11 14.20 13.91
N THR A 368 3.30 13.24 14.37
CA THR A 368 1.99 12.98 13.76
C THR A 368 1.04 14.16 13.90
N ARG A 369 1.00 14.82 15.07
CA ARG A 369 0.18 16.02 15.27
C ARG A 369 0.59 17.14 14.32
N GLU A 370 1.89 17.44 14.27
CA GLU A 370 2.45 18.46 13.37
C GLU A 370 2.13 18.16 11.90
N LEU A 371 2.27 16.89 11.48
CA LEU A 371 1.92 16.45 10.13
C LEU A 371 0.46 16.78 9.82
N TRP A 372 -0.48 16.42 10.70
CA TRP A 372 -1.90 16.67 10.46
C TRP A 372 -2.28 18.15 10.49
N GLU A 373 -1.61 18.97 11.30
CA GLU A 373 -1.78 20.43 11.30
C GLU A 373 -1.33 21.03 9.96
N LEU A 374 -0.14 20.67 9.49
CA LEU A 374 0.41 21.12 8.19
C LEU A 374 -0.45 20.64 7.02
N ARG A 375 -1.02 19.43 7.10
CA ARG A 375 -1.96 18.93 6.08
C ARG A 375 -3.21 19.78 6.00
N ALA A 376 -3.81 20.08 7.14
CA ALA A 376 -5.01 20.89 7.20
C ALA A 376 -4.74 22.32 6.70
N GLU A 377 -3.54 22.85 6.95
CA GLU A 377 -3.09 24.13 6.39
C GLU A 377 -2.93 24.07 4.88
N ALA A 378 -2.22 23.06 4.36
CA ALA A 378 -2.02 22.85 2.94
C ALA A 378 -3.36 22.72 2.18
N ASP A 379 -4.31 21.96 2.72
CA ASP A 379 -5.62 21.76 2.11
C ASP A 379 -6.44 23.06 1.99
N ARG A 380 -6.22 24.02 2.90
CA ARG A 380 -6.83 25.36 2.85
C ARG A 380 -6.07 26.37 1.99
N ALA A 381 -4.80 26.09 1.70
CA ALA A 381 -3.97 26.99 0.91
C ALA A 381 -4.49 27.09 -0.53
N VAL A 382 -4.44 28.29 -1.09
CA VAL A 382 -4.73 28.52 -2.50
C VAL A 382 -3.44 28.28 -3.26
N VAL A 383 -3.42 27.25 -4.11
CA VAL A 383 -2.26 26.89 -4.92
C VAL A 383 -2.52 27.16 -6.40
N ASP A 384 -1.43 27.41 -7.13
CA ASP A 384 -1.47 27.62 -8.58
C ASP A 384 -1.85 26.32 -9.32
N LEU A 385 -2.59 26.46 -10.42
CA LEU A 385 -3.05 25.38 -11.28
C LEU A 385 -2.11 25.14 -12.48
N ASP A 386 -1.05 25.92 -12.63
CA ASP A 386 -0.12 25.89 -13.77
C ASP A 386 0.62 24.55 -13.97
N ARG A 387 0.57 23.64 -12.99
CA ARG A 387 1.21 22.31 -13.06
C ARG A 387 0.41 21.25 -13.81
N PHE A 388 -0.85 21.52 -14.14
CA PHE A 388 -1.75 20.53 -14.73
C PHE A 388 -1.26 19.97 -16.07
N ALA A 389 -0.59 20.81 -16.89
CA ALA A 389 -0.01 20.38 -18.16
C ALA A 389 1.09 19.33 -17.97
N GLU A 390 2.09 19.62 -17.14
CA GLU A 390 3.20 18.69 -16.89
C GLU A 390 2.72 17.38 -16.25
N LEU A 391 1.80 17.44 -15.28
CA LEU A 391 1.21 16.24 -14.67
C LEU A 391 0.47 15.38 -15.70
N SER A 392 -0.26 16.03 -16.62
CA SER A 392 -0.98 15.32 -17.69
C SER A 392 -0.02 14.62 -18.65
N GLU A 393 1.05 15.29 -19.09
CA GLU A 393 2.07 14.72 -19.97
C GLU A 393 2.73 13.48 -19.36
N ARG A 394 3.11 13.55 -18.09
CA ARG A 394 3.70 12.41 -17.36
C ARG A 394 2.74 11.22 -17.24
N LEU A 395 1.45 11.48 -16.99
CA LEU A 395 0.44 10.42 -16.95
C LEU A 395 0.22 9.76 -18.32
N VAL A 396 0.37 10.51 -19.41
CA VAL A 396 0.32 9.95 -20.77
C VAL A 396 1.51 9.01 -20.99
N GLU A 397 2.73 9.44 -20.64
CA GLU A 397 3.94 8.60 -20.76
C GLU A 397 3.83 7.31 -19.93
N ILE A 398 3.38 7.42 -18.68
CA ILE A 398 3.12 6.26 -17.80
C ILE A 398 2.10 5.32 -18.42
N TYR A 399 0.97 5.86 -18.91
CA TYR A 399 -0.08 5.08 -19.54
C TYR A 399 0.43 4.32 -20.77
N GLU A 400 1.20 4.98 -21.65
CA GLU A 400 1.75 4.37 -22.86
C GLU A 400 2.77 3.28 -22.52
N SER A 401 3.67 3.55 -21.57
CA SER A 401 4.68 2.60 -21.09
C SER A 401 4.03 1.35 -20.47
N GLU A 402 3.07 1.54 -19.55
CA GLU A 402 2.37 0.40 -18.93
C GLU A 402 1.52 -0.37 -19.95
N THR A 403 0.90 0.31 -20.92
CA THR A 403 0.13 -0.36 -21.97
C THR A 403 1.00 -1.26 -22.82
N HIS A 404 2.20 -0.79 -23.19
CA HIS A 404 3.16 -1.57 -23.95
C HIS A 404 3.67 -2.77 -23.15
N ALA A 405 4.15 -2.55 -21.92
CA ALA A 405 4.67 -3.61 -21.04
C ALA A 405 3.60 -4.69 -20.74
N ILE A 406 2.34 -4.31 -20.53
CA ILE A 406 1.24 -5.26 -20.31
C ILE A 406 0.91 -6.06 -21.58
N ALA A 407 1.04 -5.46 -22.77
CA ALA A 407 0.88 -6.18 -24.02
C ALA A 407 1.98 -7.24 -24.23
N GLU A 408 3.23 -6.90 -23.87
CA GLU A 408 4.36 -7.85 -23.90
C GLU A 408 4.18 -8.99 -22.89
N LEU A 409 3.83 -8.67 -21.64
CA LEU A 409 3.51 -9.67 -20.62
C LEU A 409 2.44 -10.64 -21.12
N ARG A 410 1.37 -10.09 -21.73
CA ARG A 410 0.29 -10.90 -22.27
C ARG A 410 0.79 -11.87 -23.35
N ALA A 411 1.60 -11.37 -24.29
CA ALA A 411 2.18 -12.21 -25.35
C ALA A 411 3.02 -13.36 -24.76
N MET A 412 3.88 -13.06 -23.79
CA MET A 412 4.75 -14.05 -23.12
C MET A 412 3.99 -15.11 -22.31
N ILE A 413 2.85 -14.76 -21.72
CA ILE A 413 2.07 -15.68 -20.87
C ILE A 413 1.05 -16.51 -21.67
N THR A 414 0.66 -16.04 -22.87
CA THR A 414 -0.29 -16.75 -23.76
C THR A 414 0.37 -17.57 -24.86
N GLY A 415 1.61 -17.24 -25.25
CA GLY A 415 2.44 -18.07 -26.12
C GLY A 415 3.01 -19.25 -25.35
#